data_AF-A0A5M6D3X8-F1
#
_entry.id   AF-A0A5M6D3X8-F1
#
_cell.length_a   1.000
_cell.length_b   1.000
_cell.length_c   1.000
_cell.angle_alpha   90.00
_cell.angle_beta   90.00
_cell.angle_gamma   90.00
#
_symmetry.space_group_name_H-M   'P 1'
#
loop_
_entity.id
_entity.type
_entity.pdbx_description
1 polymer ?
#
loop_
_entity_poly.entity_id
_entity_poly.type
_entity_poly.pdbx_seq_one_letter_code
_entity_poly.pdbx_strand_id
1 'polypeptide(L)'
;MVPEPAAPEVVEEIGIPPIDERQPEEPLSDPERRKRSYDNLLKINEAILTYLQQNGHYPRAYQTTAGNVPTLSWRVELLPYLGYESLYKRFDKTRAWNMPPNKDLLQFIPDEYVSPERFDTKTNYLLPIDSAFIFGENRAIRPSMIDDGAANTIMLVEVNDQFAVNWTEPKDFDPQNPMQMSPYLGGLRSDGTFALWASGFPVLLESGLSDQQLFRAMSYNLSDAMQASDIHRPIAVQEAEADPVIQASLPDQLGDEQDPESALLAGVEVPPGIEEQQIEREPMPSPIALTAAQDKLRGIFLQDLQDADSEEDKAKLAAEFLKKSADMDSDPAGAFALQRAALRLAVDAGDARVLIQAIDQRVARFEVNSFRENLKWIQEYGEATASRDSTSVKADKLLQRSIPVIYAGIRENEFMRASAIARIAHRYTGMSRDEKVPRLLLRLRSQLGAANREYEQSVDDLEAYRVNPDNVAAGAAFGRFLCFIKGDWQTGLPLIAAADGGDLAEVARMDLRGARRASDQVAIGDAWWELSERAAGAYGQGAQDRAVLWYEKALEVLPESLDKIHVRNRLQEADDTDGRSPVALCVQLADELGIDLSQSLTSIAADGDRRMGNRDDDDD
;
A
#
# COMPACT_ATOMS: atom_id res chain seq x y z
N MET A 1 29.81 30.73 -8.29
CA MET A 1 30.30 29.90 -9.41
C MET A 1 29.08 29.66 -10.27
N VAL A 2 29.01 30.27 -11.46
CA VAL A 2 27.94 29.99 -12.42
C VAL A 2 28.13 28.53 -12.85
N PRO A 3 27.12 27.65 -12.76
CA PRO A 3 27.26 26.27 -13.22
C PRO A 3 27.61 26.28 -14.70
N GLU A 4 28.50 25.38 -15.10
CA GLU A 4 28.91 25.22 -16.50
C GLU A 4 27.69 24.74 -17.31
N PRO A 5 27.39 25.33 -18.48
CA PRO A 5 26.22 24.96 -19.26
C PRO A 5 26.28 23.48 -19.66
N ALA A 6 25.15 22.79 -19.61
CA ALA A 6 25.07 21.38 -19.98
C ALA A 6 25.51 21.19 -21.44
N ALA A 7 26.24 20.10 -21.73
CA ALA A 7 26.67 19.80 -23.09
C ALA A 7 25.43 19.64 -24.02
N PRO A 8 25.44 20.22 -25.24
CA PRO A 8 24.27 20.24 -26.14
C PRO A 8 23.73 18.85 -26.49
N GLU A 9 24.59 17.82 -26.52
CA GLU A 9 24.19 16.42 -26.72
C GLU A 9 23.28 15.90 -25.59
N VAL A 10 23.49 16.34 -24.34
CA VAL A 10 22.67 15.94 -23.19
C VAL A 10 21.28 16.59 -23.25
N VAL A 11 21.19 17.81 -23.79
CA VAL A 11 19.92 18.55 -23.95
C VAL A 11 19.05 17.93 -25.04
N GLU A 12 19.64 17.56 -26.18
CA GLU A 12 18.92 16.86 -27.26
C GLU A 12 18.36 15.51 -26.81
N GLU A 13 19.08 14.76 -25.96
CA GLU A 13 18.61 13.48 -25.45
C GLU A 13 17.59 13.60 -24.30
N ILE A 14 17.63 14.68 -23.50
CA ILE A 14 16.69 14.92 -22.39
C ILE A 14 15.36 15.53 -22.88
N GLY A 15 15.42 16.37 -23.92
CA GLY A 15 14.24 17.00 -24.52
C GLY A 15 13.72 18.26 -23.81
N ILE A 16 14.38 18.71 -22.74
CA ILE A 16 14.11 20.00 -22.09
C ILE A 16 15.44 20.69 -21.72
N PRO A 17 15.63 22.00 -22.01
CA PRO A 17 16.84 22.72 -21.62
C PRO A 17 16.88 23.03 -20.11
N PRO A 18 18.07 23.32 -19.55
CA PRO A 18 18.21 23.80 -18.18
C PRO A 18 17.34 25.03 -17.87
N ILE A 19 16.90 25.17 -16.61
CA ILE A 19 15.95 26.21 -16.20
C ILE A 19 16.50 27.64 -16.30
N ASP A 20 17.82 27.83 -16.21
CA ASP A 20 18.48 29.12 -16.39
C ASP A 20 18.41 29.61 -17.84
N GLU A 21 18.21 28.72 -18.82
CA GLU A 21 18.00 29.04 -20.23
C GLU A 21 16.51 29.28 -20.58
N ARG A 22 15.59 28.99 -19.66
CA ARG A 22 14.12 29.11 -19.86
C ARG A 22 13.49 30.31 -19.15
N GLN A 23 14.32 31.23 -18.63
CA GLN A 23 13.81 32.42 -17.96
C GLN A 23 13.14 33.37 -18.97
N PRO A 24 12.00 33.99 -18.61
CA PRO A 24 11.34 34.95 -19.49
C PRO A 24 12.20 36.22 -19.61
N GLU A 25 12.25 36.81 -20.81
CA GLU A 25 13.02 38.02 -21.08
C GLU A 25 12.53 39.23 -20.26
N GLU A 26 11.22 39.27 -19.99
CA GLU A 26 10.57 40.28 -19.17
C GLU A 26 9.85 39.64 -17.97
N PRO A 27 9.76 40.34 -16.81
CA PRO A 27 8.97 39.85 -15.68
C PRO A 27 7.50 39.65 -16.07
N LEU A 28 6.95 38.48 -15.74
CA LEU A 28 5.55 38.18 -15.99
C LEU A 28 4.62 39.18 -15.27
N SER A 29 3.50 39.52 -15.89
CA SER A 29 2.42 40.28 -15.25
C SER A 29 1.57 39.39 -14.33
N ASP A 30 0.81 39.99 -13.40
CA ASP A 30 -0.10 39.24 -12.51
C ASP A 30 -1.08 38.33 -13.27
N PRO A 31 -1.73 38.77 -14.37
CA PRO A 31 -2.60 37.88 -15.16
C PRO A 31 -1.86 36.72 -15.81
N GLU A 32 -0.63 36.94 -16.31
CA GLU A 32 0.18 35.88 -16.92
C GLU A 32 0.63 34.85 -15.89
N ARG A 33 1.05 35.30 -14.70
CA ARG A 33 1.38 34.39 -13.59
C ARG A 33 0.16 33.57 -13.16
N ARG A 34 -1.01 34.22 -13.08
CA ARG A 34 -2.27 33.55 -12.74
C ARG A 34 -2.63 32.47 -13.76
N LYS A 35 -2.57 32.80 -15.07
CA LYS A 35 -2.85 31.86 -16.16
C LYS A 35 -1.88 30.68 -16.14
N ARG A 36 -0.58 30.94 -16.02
CA ARG A 36 0.44 29.88 -15.96
C ARG A 36 0.26 28.96 -14.75
N SER A 37 -0.03 29.48 -13.55
CA SER A 37 -0.32 28.62 -12.38
C SER A 37 -1.54 27.73 -12.61
N TYR A 38 -2.58 28.25 -13.26
CA TYR A 38 -3.76 27.47 -13.63
C TYR A 38 -3.43 26.35 -14.63
N ASP A 39 -2.74 26.70 -15.72
CA ASP A 39 -2.37 25.74 -16.78
C ASP A 39 -1.44 24.64 -16.23
N ASN A 40 -0.50 25.01 -15.35
CA ASN A 40 0.37 24.07 -14.64
C ASN A 40 -0.43 23.09 -13.79
N LEU A 41 -1.35 23.58 -12.94
CA LEU A 41 -2.19 22.72 -12.11
C LEU A 41 -3.11 21.83 -12.92
N LEU A 42 -3.61 22.31 -14.07
CA LEU A 42 -4.41 21.53 -14.99
C LEU A 42 -3.61 20.34 -15.56
N LYS A 43 -2.38 20.58 -16.03
CA LYS A 43 -1.51 19.52 -16.55
C LYS A 43 -1.03 18.56 -15.47
N ILE A 44 -0.67 19.06 -14.28
CA ILE A 44 -0.34 18.22 -13.12
C ILE A 44 -1.52 17.32 -12.79
N ASN A 45 -2.73 17.88 -12.80
CA ASN A 45 -3.95 17.13 -12.55
C ASN A 45 -4.18 16.03 -13.59
N GLU A 46 -4.07 16.35 -14.88
CA GLU A 46 -4.18 15.35 -15.96
C GLU A 46 -3.18 14.21 -15.78
N ALA A 47 -1.94 14.51 -15.41
CA ALA A 47 -0.92 13.51 -15.12
C ALA A 47 -1.26 12.66 -13.88
N ILE A 48 -1.73 13.28 -12.79
CA ILE A 48 -2.17 12.57 -11.57
C ILE A 48 -3.37 11.66 -11.88
N LEU A 49 -4.36 12.14 -12.64
CA LEU A 49 -5.54 11.34 -13.00
C LEU A 49 -5.18 10.20 -13.94
N THR A 50 -4.27 10.42 -14.89
CA THR A 50 -3.78 9.35 -15.77
C THR A 50 -2.98 8.32 -14.97
N TYR A 51 -2.13 8.77 -14.03
CA TYR A 51 -1.45 7.88 -13.09
C TYR A 51 -2.47 7.10 -12.25
N LEU A 52 -3.47 7.79 -11.68
CA LEU A 52 -4.51 7.19 -10.85
C LEU A 52 -5.32 6.15 -11.64
N GLN A 53 -5.65 6.43 -12.89
CA GLN A 53 -6.35 5.51 -13.77
C GLN A 53 -5.51 4.26 -14.07
N GLN A 54 -4.19 4.41 -14.26
CA GLN A 54 -3.30 3.29 -14.58
C GLN A 54 -2.88 2.47 -13.34
N ASN A 55 -2.75 3.11 -12.17
CA ASN A 55 -2.19 2.50 -10.96
C ASN A 55 -3.25 2.23 -9.87
N GLY A 56 -4.46 2.75 -10.02
CA GLY A 56 -5.58 2.57 -9.08
C GLY A 56 -5.43 3.30 -7.74
N HIS A 57 -4.42 4.16 -7.59
CA HIS A 57 -4.18 5.01 -6.42
C HIS A 57 -3.49 6.32 -6.82
N TYR A 58 -3.57 7.36 -5.99
CA TYR A 58 -2.77 8.57 -6.14
C TYR A 58 -1.27 8.26 -5.97
N PRO A 59 -0.36 9.01 -6.61
CA PRO A 59 1.07 8.83 -6.38
C PRO A 59 1.39 8.99 -4.90
N ARG A 60 2.38 8.23 -4.42
CA ARG A 60 2.91 8.44 -3.07
C ARG A 60 3.62 9.79 -3.02
N ALA A 61 3.69 10.44 -1.86
CA ALA A 61 4.38 11.73 -1.69
C ALA A 61 5.84 11.69 -2.14
N TYR A 62 6.48 10.54 -2.00
CA TYR A 62 7.82 10.30 -2.50
C TYR A 62 8.03 8.84 -2.80
N GLN A 63 8.86 8.61 -3.81
CA GLN A 63 9.43 7.31 -4.09
C GLN A 63 10.33 6.91 -2.95
N THR A 64 10.33 5.61 -2.71
CA THR A 64 11.26 5.03 -1.78
C THR A 64 12.06 3.91 -2.44
N THR A 65 13.30 3.72 -1.98
CA THR A 65 13.99 2.46 -2.29
C THR A 65 13.21 1.28 -1.71
N ALA A 66 13.57 0.05 -2.08
CA ALA A 66 13.03 -1.16 -1.43
C ALA A 66 13.20 -1.15 0.11
N GLY A 67 14.19 -0.40 0.63
CA GLY A 67 14.39 -0.11 2.06
C GLY A 67 13.58 1.10 2.57
N ASN A 68 12.49 1.46 1.91
CA ASN A 68 11.59 2.56 2.20
C ASN A 68 12.26 3.97 2.35
N VAL A 69 13.51 4.16 1.86
CA VAL A 69 14.26 5.44 1.93
C VAL A 69 13.67 6.44 0.96
N PRO A 70 13.25 7.66 1.39
CA PRO A 70 12.83 8.69 0.47
C PRO A 70 13.95 9.06 -0.51
N THR A 71 13.76 8.83 -1.80
CA THR A 71 14.77 9.12 -2.83
C THR A 71 14.38 10.33 -3.65
N LEU A 72 13.21 10.26 -4.27
CA LEU A 72 12.71 11.21 -5.24
C LEU A 72 11.27 11.59 -4.93
N SER A 73 10.91 12.84 -5.20
CA SER A 73 9.54 13.33 -5.10
C SER A 73 8.58 12.55 -6.01
N TRP A 74 7.30 12.51 -5.62
CA TRP A 74 6.17 12.13 -6.49
C TRP A 74 6.21 12.80 -7.87
N ARG A 75 6.76 14.02 -7.95
CA ARG A 75 6.93 14.77 -9.19
C ARG A 75 7.80 14.05 -10.21
N VAL A 76 8.79 13.28 -9.75
CA VAL A 76 9.61 12.46 -10.65
C VAL A 76 8.82 11.27 -11.17
N GLU A 77 7.95 10.68 -10.35
CA GLU A 77 7.11 9.54 -10.75
C GLU A 77 6.11 9.90 -11.85
N LEU A 78 5.65 11.15 -11.89
CA LEU A 78 4.69 11.63 -12.88
C LEU A 78 5.31 12.04 -14.23
N LEU A 79 6.64 12.10 -14.35
CA LEU A 79 7.30 12.55 -15.58
C LEU A 79 6.82 11.82 -16.86
N PRO A 80 6.63 10.47 -16.88
CA PRO A 80 6.12 9.79 -18.06
C PRO A 80 4.72 10.27 -18.50
N TYR A 81 3.88 10.64 -17.53
CA TYR A 81 2.51 11.11 -17.75
C TYR A 81 2.46 12.58 -18.19
N LEU A 82 3.55 13.31 -17.98
CA LEU A 82 3.76 14.69 -18.44
C LEU A 82 4.53 14.75 -19.78
N GLY A 83 4.93 13.60 -20.34
CA GLY A 83 5.68 13.52 -21.61
C GLY A 83 7.20 13.59 -21.48
N TYR A 84 7.75 13.53 -20.26
CA TYR A 84 9.20 13.60 -19.99
C TYR A 84 9.82 12.22 -19.71
N GLU A 85 9.49 11.21 -20.53
CA GLU A 85 9.96 9.83 -20.33
C GLU A 85 11.49 9.71 -20.42
N SER A 86 12.14 10.44 -21.33
CA SER A 86 13.60 10.46 -21.47
C SER A 86 14.30 10.99 -20.22
N LEU A 87 13.75 12.06 -19.62
CA LEU A 87 14.25 12.60 -18.35
C LEU A 87 14.00 11.61 -17.20
N TYR A 88 12.82 10.99 -17.15
CA TYR A 88 12.49 9.98 -16.14
C TYR A 88 13.47 8.80 -16.11
N LYS A 89 13.87 8.30 -17.29
CA LYS A 89 14.82 7.19 -17.43
C LYS A 89 16.22 7.51 -16.92
N ARG A 90 16.60 8.80 -16.83
CA ARG A 90 17.91 9.21 -16.31
C ARG A 90 17.99 9.28 -14.79
N PHE A 91 16.84 9.36 -14.11
CA PHE A 91 16.83 9.34 -12.66
C PHE A 91 17.19 7.95 -12.15
N ASP A 92 18.21 7.89 -11.31
CA ASP A 92 18.48 6.73 -10.48
C ASP A 92 17.52 6.74 -9.29
N LYS A 93 16.42 5.98 -9.39
CA LYS A 93 15.37 5.89 -8.36
C LYS A 93 15.88 5.32 -7.03
N THR A 94 17.07 4.73 -7.03
CA THR A 94 17.72 4.19 -5.82
C THR A 94 18.58 5.22 -5.09
N ARG A 95 18.86 6.39 -5.70
CA ARG A 95 19.69 7.45 -5.13
C ARG A 95 18.86 8.63 -4.65
N ALA A 96 19.37 9.31 -3.62
CA ALA A 96 18.79 10.57 -3.16
C ALA A 96 18.81 11.63 -4.26
N TRP A 97 17.78 12.48 -4.26
CA TRP A 97 17.62 13.58 -5.20
C TRP A 97 18.85 14.50 -5.33
N ASN A 98 19.62 14.68 -4.26
CA ASN A 98 20.78 15.58 -4.21
C ASN A 98 22.12 14.88 -4.46
N MET A 99 22.11 13.65 -4.99
CA MET A 99 23.32 12.89 -5.33
C MET A 99 23.41 12.64 -6.84
N PRO A 100 24.59 12.65 -7.47
CA PRO A 100 24.73 12.26 -8.87
C PRO A 100 24.24 10.83 -9.13
N PRO A 101 23.54 10.57 -10.26
CA PRO A 101 23.26 11.54 -11.34
C PRO A 101 22.07 12.47 -11.06
N ASN A 102 21.20 12.15 -10.10
CA ASN A 102 19.96 12.88 -9.83
C ASN A 102 20.18 14.37 -9.57
N LYS A 103 21.25 14.72 -8.85
CA LYS A 103 21.59 16.13 -8.55
C LYS A 103 21.74 16.97 -9.82
N ASP A 104 22.37 16.40 -10.84
CA ASP A 104 22.66 17.08 -12.09
C ASP A 104 21.40 17.22 -12.95
N LEU A 105 20.35 16.46 -12.62
CA LEU A 105 19.05 16.51 -13.29
C LEU A 105 18.10 17.59 -12.72
N LEU A 106 18.42 18.21 -11.58
CA LEU A 106 17.56 19.23 -10.96
C LEU A 106 17.28 20.42 -11.89
N GLN A 107 18.26 20.80 -12.70
CA GLN A 107 18.17 21.92 -13.65
C GLN A 107 17.13 21.68 -14.75
N PHE A 108 16.74 20.44 -15.00
CA PHE A 108 15.76 20.04 -16.01
C PHE A 108 14.35 19.93 -15.42
N ILE A 109 13.96 20.87 -14.55
CA ILE A 109 12.61 20.94 -13.98
C ILE A 109 11.55 21.07 -15.09
N PRO A 110 10.53 20.19 -15.17
CA PRO A 110 9.41 20.33 -16.10
C PRO A 110 8.70 21.68 -15.99
N ASP A 111 8.25 22.24 -17.11
CA ASP A 111 7.56 23.55 -17.15
C ASP A 111 6.33 23.57 -16.22
N GLU A 112 5.63 22.44 -16.10
CA GLU A 112 4.46 22.27 -15.25
C GLU A 112 4.77 22.44 -13.76
N TYR A 113 6.00 22.16 -13.33
CA TYR A 113 6.43 22.34 -11.93
C TYR A 113 7.08 23.70 -11.67
N VAL A 114 7.40 24.47 -12.72
CA VAL A 114 7.96 25.82 -12.58
C VAL A 114 6.85 26.77 -12.12
N SER A 115 6.98 27.30 -10.91
CA SER A 115 6.08 28.34 -10.43
C SER A 115 6.35 29.64 -11.18
N PRO A 116 5.33 30.38 -11.64
CA PRO A 116 5.53 31.62 -12.39
C PRO A 116 6.11 32.77 -11.53
N GLU A 117 6.31 32.55 -10.23
CA GLU A 117 7.04 33.46 -9.33
C GLU A 117 8.55 33.23 -9.35
N ARG A 118 9.00 32.04 -9.78
CA ARG A 118 10.40 31.61 -9.67
C ARG A 118 10.82 30.74 -10.85
N PHE A 119 11.91 31.11 -11.49
CA PHE A 119 12.52 30.34 -12.57
C PHE A 119 13.81 29.69 -12.09
N ASP A 120 13.67 28.82 -11.07
CA ASP A 120 14.75 28.03 -10.49
C ASP A 120 14.33 26.56 -10.32
N THR A 121 15.15 25.76 -9.64
CA THR A 121 14.92 24.32 -9.47
C THR A 121 13.86 23.98 -8.41
N LYS A 122 13.14 24.98 -7.88
CA LYS A 122 12.14 24.78 -6.83
C LYS A 122 10.73 24.99 -7.33
N THR A 123 9.78 24.43 -6.59
CA THR A 123 8.35 24.49 -6.91
C THR A 123 7.52 24.89 -5.69
N ASN A 124 6.39 25.56 -5.97
CA ASN A 124 5.40 25.98 -4.97
C ASN A 124 4.21 25.01 -4.90
N TYR A 125 4.08 24.07 -5.83
CA TYR A 125 2.93 23.15 -5.90
C TYR A 125 3.18 21.92 -5.04
N LEU A 126 2.78 21.95 -3.77
CA LEU A 126 3.11 20.93 -2.77
C LEU A 126 1.91 20.13 -2.29
N LEU A 127 2.13 18.87 -1.95
CA LEU A 127 1.14 18.03 -1.28
C LEU A 127 1.11 18.38 0.22
N PRO A 128 -0.05 18.59 0.86
CA PRO A 128 -0.11 18.68 2.32
C PRO A 128 0.31 17.35 2.95
N ILE A 129 1.32 17.36 3.83
CA ILE A 129 1.84 16.18 4.53
C ILE A 129 1.64 16.32 6.04
N ASP A 130 0.64 15.59 6.54
CA ASP A 130 0.36 15.34 7.95
C ASP A 130 -0.45 14.03 8.02
N SER A 131 -0.42 13.32 9.15
CA SER A 131 -1.26 12.13 9.38
C SER A 131 -2.76 12.34 9.07
N ALA A 132 -3.24 13.58 9.19
CA ALA A 132 -4.62 13.98 8.88
C ALA A 132 -4.89 14.19 7.38
N PHE A 133 -3.87 14.27 6.52
CA PHE A 133 -3.96 14.58 5.10
C PHE A 133 -3.63 13.35 4.22
N ILE A 134 -4.11 13.36 2.98
CA ILE A 134 -4.01 12.24 2.02
C ILE A 134 -2.58 11.66 1.96
N PHE A 135 -1.57 12.52 1.86
CA PHE A 135 -0.21 12.08 1.52
C PHE A 135 0.74 11.95 2.73
N GLY A 136 0.28 12.23 3.95
CA GLY A 136 1.17 12.36 5.11
C GLY A 136 1.86 11.07 5.54
N GLU A 137 1.22 9.90 5.36
CA GLU A 137 1.82 8.60 5.66
C GLU A 137 2.59 7.98 4.48
N ASN A 138 2.75 8.73 3.36
CA ASN A 138 3.37 8.25 2.12
C ASN A 138 2.80 6.91 1.60
N ARG A 139 1.49 6.70 1.75
CA ARG A 139 0.79 5.50 1.30
C ARG A 139 0.20 5.69 -0.08
N ALA A 140 0.00 4.59 -0.79
CA ALA A 140 -0.80 4.56 -2.01
C ALA A 140 -2.29 4.75 -1.67
N ILE A 141 -2.75 5.99 -1.59
CA ILE A 141 -4.15 6.32 -1.25
C ILE A 141 -5.03 6.14 -2.48
N ARG A 142 -6.13 5.41 -2.34
CA ARG A 142 -7.16 5.31 -3.38
C ARG A 142 -8.25 6.36 -3.16
N PRO A 143 -8.99 6.81 -4.18
CA PRO A 143 -10.11 7.73 -4.00
C PRO A 143 -11.14 7.26 -2.97
N SER A 144 -11.34 5.94 -2.83
CA SER A 144 -12.24 5.33 -1.85
C SER A 144 -11.74 5.38 -0.40
N MET A 145 -10.45 5.68 -0.17
CA MET A 145 -9.85 5.85 1.16
C MET A 145 -9.88 7.29 1.66
N ILE A 146 -10.49 8.19 0.89
CA ILE A 146 -10.74 9.58 1.29
C ILE A 146 -12.17 9.60 1.85
N ASP A 147 -12.33 9.52 3.18
CA ASP A 147 -13.64 9.39 3.84
C ASP A 147 -14.55 10.59 3.54
N ASP A 148 -13.95 11.79 3.46
CA ASP A 148 -14.65 13.03 3.07
C ASP A 148 -15.03 13.04 1.57
N GLY A 149 -14.47 12.11 0.79
CA GLY A 149 -14.62 11.96 -0.65
C GLY A 149 -13.61 12.80 -1.43
N ALA A 150 -13.07 12.26 -2.53
CA ALA A 150 -12.08 12.96 -3.36
C ALA A 150 -12.58 14.32 -3.89
N ALA A 151 -13.89 14.48 -4.08
CA ALA A 151 -14.52 15.74 -4.48
C ALA A 151 -14.70 16.74 -3.34
N ASN A 152 -14.29 16.44 -2.12
CA ASN A 152 -14.35 17.35 -0.97
C ASN A 152 -13.01 17.54 -0.26
N THR A 153 -11.92 17.01 -0.81
CA THR A 153 -10.59 17.09 -0.19
C THR A 153 -9.60 17.76 -1.13
N ILE A 154 -8.87 18.74 -0.60
CA ILE A 154 -7.74 19.38 -1.26
C ILE A 154 -6.52 18.46 -1.16
N MET A 155 -5.94 18.11 -2.31
CA MET A 155 -4.81 17.19 -2.41
C MET A 155 -3.47 17.90 -2.63
N LEU A 156 -3.49 19.11 -3.20
CA LEU A 156 -2.29 19.88 -3.52
C LEU A 156 -2.59 21.37 -3.36
N VAL A 157 -1.60 22.14 -2.88
CA VAL A 157 -1.70 23.59 -2.65
C VAL A 157 -0.50 24.35 -3.21
N GLU A 158 -0.72 25.60 -3.60
CA GLU A 158 0.32 26.56 -3.91
C GLU A 158 0.80 27.23 -2.60
N VAL A 159 2.05 26.97 -2.21
CA VAL A 159 2.66 27.56 -1.01
C VAL A 159 3.43 28.85 -1.34
N ASN A 160 3.64 29.70 -0.33
CA ASN A 160 4.44 30.93 -0.48
C ASN A 160 5.92 30.61 -0.80
N ASP A 161 6.60 31.49 -1.53
CA ASP A 161 7.96 31.26 -2.06
C ASP A 161 9.02 30.87 -1.03
N GLN A 162 8.89 31.35 0.19
CA GLN A 162 9.81 31.01 1.28
C GLN A 162 9.75 29.53 1.69
N PHE A 163 8.68 28.81 1.31
CA PHE A 163 8.44 27.41 1.63
C PHE A 163 8.61 26.46 0.43
N ALA A 164 8.99 26.98 -0.74
CA ALA A 164 9.25 26.15 -1.91
C ALA A 164 10.42 25.18 -1.69
N VAL A 165 10.31 24.00 -2.29
CA VAL A 165 11.27 22.88 -2.18
C VAL A 165 11.85 22.55 -3.55
N ASN A 166 13.01 21.89 -3.62
CA ASN A 166 13.49 21.42 -4.92
C ASN A 166 12.52 20.38 -5.49
N TRP A 167 12.22 20.44 -6.79
CA TRP A 167 11.12 19.64 -7.35
C TRP A 167 11.35 18.12 -7.25
N THR A 168 12.61 17.66 -7.22
CA THR A 168 12.99 16.25 -7.05
C THR A 168 13.11 15.83 -5.59
N GLU A 169 13.17 16.77 -4.65
CA GLU A 169 13.36 16.50 -3.22
C GLU A 169 12.12 15.79 -2.66
N PRO A 170 12.27 14.68 -1.91
CA PRO A 170 11.15 13.95 -1.32
C PRO A 170 10.63 14.69 -0.08
N LYS A 171 10.22 15.94 -0.29
CA LYS A 171 9.72 16.88 0.70
C LYS A 171 8.54 17.63 0.10
N ASP A 172 7.56 17.92 0.94
CA ASP A 172 6.31 18.57 0.57
C ASP A 172 5.85 19.51 1.71
N PHE A 173 4.60 19.99 1.68
CA PHE A 173 4.10 20.98 2.62
C PHE A 173 3.76 20.36 3.99
N ASP A 174 4.71 20.46 4.92
CA ASP A 174 4.52 20.12 6.33
C ASP A 174 4.27 21.41 7.14
N PRO A 175 3.05 21.66 7.63
CA PRO A 175 2.76 22.83 8.46
C PRO A 175 3.34 22.74 9.87
N GLN A 176 3.91 21.58 10.27
CA GLN A 176 4.32 21.17 11.63
C GLN A 176 3.18 21.08 12.65
N ASN A 177 2.23 22.00 12.54
CA ASN A 177 0.95 21.98 13.22
C ASN A 177 -0.14 22.23 12.17
N PRO A 178 -0.97 21.22 11.84
CA PRO A 178 -1.98 21.34 10.79
C PRO A 178 -3.11 22.33 11.15
N MET A 179 -3.15 22.83 12.38
CA MET A 179 -4.01 23.93 12.82
C MET A 179 -3.39 25.33 12.69
N GLN A 180 -2.25 25.48 12.00
CA GLN A 180 -1.58 26.78 11.77
C GLN A 180 -1.04 26.86 10.33
N MET A 181 -1.92 26.95 9.33
CA MET A 181 -1.55 26.88 7.91
C MET A 181 -1.54 28.24 7.19
N SER A 182 -2.26 29.22 7.70
CA SER A 182 -2.39 30.56 7.12
C SER A 182 -1.06 31.30 6.86
N PRO A 183 0.03 31.13 7.63
CA PRO A 183 1.31 31.76 7.29
C PRO A 183 1.98 31.18 6.03
N TYR A 184 1.58 29.98 5.62
CA TYR A 184 2.21 29.22 4.53
C TYR A 184 1.59 29.48 3.16
N LEU A 185 0.34 29.97 3.12
CA LEU A 185 -0.49 30.03 1.92
C LEU A 185 -0.97 31.45 1.62
N GLY A 186 -1.36 31.73 0.38
CA GLY A 186 -2.09 32.95 -0.01
C GLY A 186 -1.27 34.24 -0.08
N GLY A 187 0.06 34.15 -0.05
CA GLY A 187 0.98 35.28 -0.21
C GLY A 187 1.32 35.60 -1.67
N LEU A 188 1.02 34.70 -2.60
CA LEU A 188 1.34 34.85 -4.03
C LEU A 188 0.20 35.45 -4.86
N ARG A 189 -1.04 35.35 -4.39
CA ARG A 189 -2.22 35.95 -5.03
C ARG A 189 -2.95 36.81 -4.01
N SER A 190 -3.41 37.98 -4.43
CA SER A 190 -4.13 38.89 -3.53
C SER A 190 -5.53 38.39 -3.15
N ASP A 191 -6.10 37.47 -3.93
CA ASP A 191 -7.46 36.97 -3.80
C ASP A 191 -7.56 35.55 -3.23
N GLY A 192 -6.43 34.89 -2.94
CA GLY A 192 -6.46 33.53 -2.39
C GLY A 192 -5.19 32.71 -2.60
N THR A 193 -5.32 31.40 -2.51
CA THR A 193 -4.27 30.45 -2.92
C THR A 193 -4.82 29.44 -3.92
N PHE A 194 -4.01 29.05 -4.89
CA PHE A 194 -4.37 27.96 -5.79
C PHE A 194 -4.28 26.61 -5.08
N ALA A 195 -5.21 25.73 -5.39
CA ALA A 195 -5.25 24.38 -4.87
C ALA A 195 -5.83 23.42 -5.90
N LEU A 196 -5.73 22.12 -5.62
CA LEU A 196 -6.25 21.06 -6.48
C LEU A 196 -7.10 20.11 -5.64
N TRP A 197 -8.33 19.84 -6.09
CA TRP A 197 -9.19 18.82 -5.50
C TRP A 197 -8.65 17.43 -5.81
N ALA A 198 -8.80 16.48 -4.90
CA ALA A 198 -8.40 15.09 -5.15
C ALA A 198 -9.14 14.49 -6.36
N SER A 199 -10.43 14.82 -6.54
CA SER A 199 -11.23 14.41 -7.72
C SER A 199 -10.77 15.01 -9.06
N GLY A 200 -9.90 16.01 -9.01
CA GLY A 200 -9.16 16.49 -10.16
C GLY A 200 -9.68 17.73 -10.86
N PHE A 201 -9.74 18.85 -10.13
CA PHE A 201 -10.02 20.18 -10.69
C PHE A 201 -9.23 21.28 -9.95
N PRO A 202 -8.50 22.17 -10.65
CA PRO A 202 -7.87 23.32 -10.04
C PRO A 202 -8.91 24.29 -9.48
N VAL A 203 -8.71 24.77 -8.26
CA VAL A 203 -9.59 25.73 -7.56
C VAL A 203 -8.80 26.86 -6.92
N LEU A 204 -9.49 27.94 -6.56
CA LEU A 204 -8.96 28.99 -5.71
C LEU A 204 -9.59 28.89 -4.31
N LEU A 205 -8.77 28.80 -3.27
CA LEU A 205 -9.18 28.96 -1.88
C LEU A 205 -9.13 30.44 -1.52
N GLU A 206 -10.23 31.01 -1.01
CA GLU A 206 -10.34 32.45 -0.76
C GLU A 206 -9.30 32.98 0.24
N SER A 207 -8.84 34.23 0.04
CA SER A 207 -8.01 34.91 1.03
C SER A 207 -8.75 35.11 2.36
N GLY A 208 -8.07 34.88 3.49
CA GLY A 208 -8.66 35.13 4.83
C GLY A 208 -9.42 33.94 5.43
N LEU A 209 -9.31 32.74 4.85
CA LEU A 209 -9.75 31.50 5.49
C LEU A 209 -9.02 31.29 6.83
N SER A 210 -9.75 30.80 7.83
CA SER A 210 -9.17 30.40 9.11
C SER A 210 -8.37 29.10 8.99
N ASP A 211 -7.41 28.88 9.87
CA ASP A 211 -6.62 27.64 9.91
C ASP A 211 -7.51 26.38 10.06
N GLN A 212 -8.63 26.51 10.76
CA GLN A 212 -9.61 25.43 10.91
C GLN A 212 -10.31 25.10 9.58
N GLN A 213 -10.63 26.11 8.76
CA GLN A 213 -11.21 25.90 7.43
C GLN A 213 -10.19 25.25 6.49
N LEU A 214 -8.94 25.71 6.51
CA LEU A 214 -7.86 25.11 5.74
C LEU A 214 -7.62 23.64 6.16
N PHE A 215 -7.61 23.37 7.47
CA PHE A 215 -7.41 22.01 8.00
C PHE A 215 -8.49 21.06 7.51
N ARG A 216 -9.76 21.45 7.66
CA ARG A 216 -10.90 20.64 7.22
C ARG A 216 -10.94 20.43 5.72
N ALA A 217 -10.49 21.40 4.93
CA ALA A 217 -10.44 21.27 3.48
C ALA A 217 -9.38 20.26 3.01
N MET A 218 -8.32 20.03 3.79
CA MET A 218 -7.21 19.13 3.45
C MET A 218 -7.30 17.78 4.17
N SER A 219 -8.09 17.69 5.25
CA SER A 219 -8.34 16.43 5.95
C SER A 219 -9.11 15.44 5.09
N TYR A 220 -8.86 14.14 5.32
CA TYR A 220 -9.56 13.07 4.61
C TYR A 220 -10.33 12.10 5.53
N ASN A 221 -10.31 12.30 6.85
CA ASN A 221 -10.97 11.45 7.85
C ASN A 221 -11.98 12.25 8.71
N LEU A 222 -13.20 11.72 8.83
CA LEU A 222 -14.40 12.26 9.49
C LEU A 222 -14.15 13.00 10.83
N SER A 223 -14.12 14.33 10.79
CA SER A 223 -14.67 15.17 11.85
C SER A 223 -15.11 16.55 11.32
N ASP A 224 -16.42 16.77 11.30
CA ASP A 224 -17.15 18.04 11.17
C ASP A 224 -17.67 18.50 9.80
N ALA A 225 -18.91 19.01 9.86
CA ALA A 225 -19.77 19.44 8.77
C ALA A 225 -19.33 20.76 8.10
N MET A 226 -18.35 20.71 7.21
CA MET A 226 -18.13 21.75 6.20
C MET A 226 -17.52 21.12 4.94
N GLN A 227 -18.10 21.40 3.77
CA GLN A 227 -17.72 20.79 2.49
C GLN A 227 -16.71 21.69 1.76
N ALA A 228 -15.77 21.15 0.97
CA ALA A 228 -14.92 21.99 0.10
C ALA A 228 -15.73 22.85 -0.89
N SER A 229 -16.97 22.47 -1.17
CA SER A 229 -17.94 23.29 -1.90
C SER A 229 -18.26 24.62 -1.21
N ASP A 230 -18.09 24.73 0.11
CA ASP A 230 -18.45 25.92 0.92
C ASP A 230 -17.37 27.02 0.91
N ILE A 231 -16.16 26.74 0.38
CA ILE A 231 -14.99 27.66 0.45
C ILE A 231 -14.28 27.91 -0.88
N HIS A 232 -14.73 27.29 -1.99
CA HIS A 232 -14.08 27.40 -3.30
C HIS A 232 -14.69 28.52 -4.18
N ARG A 233 -13.85 29.14 -5.01
CA ARG A 233 -14.26 30.00 -6.12
C ARG A 233 -13.74 29.44 -7.44
N PRO A 234 -14.48 29.60 -8.56
CA PRO A 234 -13.94 29.33 -9.89
C PRO A 234 -12.73 30.24 -10.13
N ILE A 235 -11.69 29.70 -10.77
CA ILE A 235 -10.51 30.47 -11.12
C ILE A 235 -10.88 31.40 -12.29
N ALA A 236 -10.86 32.71 -12.06
CA ALA A 236 -11.01 33.68 -13.13
C ALA A 236 -9.72 33.73 -13.95
N VAL A 237 -9.71 33.06 -15.11
CA VAL A 237 -8.66 33.19 -16.13
C VAL A 237 -9.20 34.11 -17.23
N GLN A 238 -8.61 35.30 -17.39
CA GLN A 238 -8.87 36.12 -18.57
C GLN A 238 -8.04 35.54 -19.73
N GLU A 239 -8.69 35.20 -20.84
CA GLU A 239 -8.03 34.69 -22.04
C GLU A 239 -7.07 35.76 -22.58
N ALA A 240 -5.77 35.55 -22.36
CA ALA A 240 -4.74 36.24 -23.14
C ALA A 240 -4.76 35.66 -24.56
N GLU A 241 -5.05 36.52 -25.54
CA GLU A 241 -5.12 36.24 -26.98
C GLU A 241 -3.88 35.45 -27.46
N ALA A 242 -4.12 34.39 -28.23
CA ALA A 242 -3.08 33.53 -28.79
C ALA A 242 -2.70 33.96 -30.21
N ASP A 243 -1.40 34.01 -30.51
CA ASP A 243 -0.87 33.99 -31.87
C ASP A 243 -0.49 32.54 -32.28
N PRO A 244 -0.57 32.17 -33.58
CA PRO A 244 -0.68 30.77 -34.00
C PRO A 244 0.61 30.19 -34.65
N VAL A 245 0.48 28.92 -35.06
CA VAL A 245 1.25 28.15 -36.08
C VAL A 245 2.52 27.41 -35.56
N ILE A 246 2.93 26.16 -35.92
CA ILE A 246 2.77 25.25 -37.08
C ILE A 246 2.91 23.76 -36.67
N GLN A 247 2.11 22.88 -37.31
CA GLN A 247 2.25 21.41 -37.35
C GLN A 247 3.37 20.94 -38.32
N ALA A 248 4.16 19.93 -37.94
CA ALA A 248 4.82 18.97 -38.86
C ALA A 248 5.20 17.69 -38.07
N SER A 249 4.50 16.56 -38.22
CA SER A 249 4.78 15.43 -39.13
C SER A 249 5.96 14.53 -38.72
N LEU A 250 5.63 13.38 -38.11
CA LEU A 250 6.51 12.22 -37.87
C LEU A 250 6.58 11.30 -39.11
N PRO A 251 7.68 10.53 -39.26
CA PRO A 251 7.62 9.21 -39.89
C PRO A 251 8.16 8.06 -39.01
N ASP A 252 7.51 6.91 -39.17
CA ASP A 252 7.82 5.56 -38.68
C ASP A 252 9.27 5.09 -38.93
N GLN A 253 9.81 4.27 -38.01
CA GLN A 253 10.35 2.94 -38.34
C GLN A 253 10.66 2.07 -37.10
N LEU A 254 10.08 0.87 -37.09
CA LEU A 254 10.35 -0.27 -36.20
C LEU A 254 11.68 -0.96 -36.56
N GLY A 255 12.39 -1.45 -35.54
CA GLY A 255 13.46 -2.44 -35.67
C GLY A 255 13.66 -3.21 -34.36
N ASP A 256 13.32 -4.50 -34.38
CA ASP A 256 13.59 -5.51 -33.34
C ASP A 256 15.11 -5.73 -33.15
N GLU A 257 15.60 -5.67 -31.91
CA GLU A 257 16.77 -6.44 -31.46
C GLU A 257 16.56 -6.95 -30.03
N GLN A 258 16.66 -8.28 -29.85
CA GLN A 258 16.54 -8.98 -28.57
C GLN A 258 17.84 -8.86 -27.76
N ASP A 259 17.75 -8.39 -26.52
CA ASP A 259 18.89 -8.18 -25.61
C ASP A 259 19.27 -9.46 -24.82
N PRO A 260 20.55 -9.92 -24.82
CA PRO A 260 20.99 -11.16 -24.15
C PRO A 260 21.02 -11.12 -22.61
N GLU A 261 20.75 -9.99 -21.96
CA GLU A 261 20.79 -9.86 -20.49
C GLU A 261 19.66 -10.60 -19.74
N SER A 262 18.59 -10.96 -20.43
CA SER A 262 17.44 -11.68 -19.83
C SER A 262 17.76 -13.11 -19.35
N ALA A 263 18.99 -13.60 -19.54
CA ALA A 263 19.40 -14.96 -19.19
C ALA A 263 20.07 -15.11 -17.80
N LEU A 264 20.41 -14.01 -17.09
CA LEU A 264 21.21 -14.07 -15.85
C LEU A 264 20.40 -14.02 -14.54
N LEU A 265 19.08 -13.79 -14.59
CA LEU A 265 18.20 -13.72 -13.41
C LEU A 265 17.27 -14.94 -13.25
N ALA A 266 17.39 -15.96 -14.10
CA ALA A 266 16.63 -17.19 -14.00
C ALA A 266 17.23 -18.12 -12.93
N GLY A 267 16.85 -17.96 -11.66
CA GLY A 267 17.33 -18.89 -10.63
C GLY A 267 16.85 -18.72 -9.19
N VAL A 268 15.96 -17.79 -8.87
CA VAL A 268 15.45 -17.62 -7.49
C VAL A 268 13.94 -17.78 -7.47
N GLU A 269 13.47 -19.02 -7.43
CA GLU A 269 12.06 -19.32 -7.17
C GLU A 269 11.71 -19.20 -5.68
N VAL A 270 10.52 -18.61 -5.50
CA VAL A 270 9.89 -17.89 -4.39
C VAL A 270 9.15 -18.86 -3.45
N PRO A 271 9.16 -18.71 -2.11
CA PRO A 271 8.13 -19.32 -1.26
C PRO A 271 6.77 -18.70 -1.59
N PRO A 272 5.66 -19.46 -1.65
CA PRO A 272 4.54 -19.22 -2.56
C PRO A 272 4.15 -17.75 -2.59
N GLY A 273 4.44 -17.10 -3.72
CA GLY A 273 3.92 -15.76 -3.98
C GLY A 273 2.42 -15.83 -3.83
N ILE A 274 1.84 -14.93 -3.04
CA ILE A 274 0.39 -14.91 -2.89
C ILE A 274 -0.21 -14.72 -4.28
N GLU A 275 -0.92 -15.72 -4.76
CA GLU A 275 -1.61 -15.70 -6.04
C GLU A 275 -2.76 -14.70 -5.93
N GLU A 276 -2.65 -13.61 -6.68
CA GLU A 276 -3.71 -12.64 -6.83
C GLU A 276 -4.46 -12.96 -8.12
N GLN A 277 -5.64 -13.54 -7.99
CA GLN A 277 -6.56 -13.67 -9.13
C GLN A 277 -6.95 -12.27 -9.61
N GLN A 278 -6.72 -11.96 -10.88
CA GLN A 278 -7.27 -10.76 -11.52
C GLN A 278 -8.79 -10.91 -11.59
N ILE A 279 -9.49 -10.27 -10.65
CA ILE A 279 -10.94 -10.22 -10.57
C ILE A 279 -11.34 -8.80 -10.93
N GLU A 280 -12.12 -8.64 -12.00
CA GLU A 280 -12.74 -7.36 -12.35
C GLU A 280 -13.80 -7.03 -11.29
N ARG A 281 -13.63 -5.90 -10.60
CA ARG A 281 -14.50 -5.46 -9.51
C ARG A 281 -15.11 -4.12 -9.85
N GLU A 282 -16.33 -3.90 -9.39
CA GLU A 282 -17.03 -2.63 -9.55
C GLU A 282 -16.34 -1.53 -8.75
N PRO A 283 -16.19 -0.31 -9.31
CA PRO A 283 -15.72 0.83 -8.54
C PRO A 283 -16.68 1.12 -7.39
N MET A 284 -16.13 1.65 -6.31
CA MET A 284 -16.95 2.05 -5.17
C MET A 284 -18.03 3.07 -5.58
N PRO A 285 -19.31 2.85 -5.22
CA PRO A 285 -20.34 3.84 -5.48
C PRO A 285 -20.01 5.17 -4.78
N SER A 286 -20.39 6.29 -5.41
CA SER A 286 -20.08 7.61 -4.86
C SER A 286 -20.73 7.82 -3.48
N PRO A 287 -20.14 8.65 -2.59
CA PRO A 287 -20.71 8.92 -1.27
C PRO A 287 -22.17 9.43 -1.30
N ILE A 288 -22.52 10.20 -2.33
CA ILE A 288 -23.90 10.70 -2.55
C ILE A 288 -24.84 9.53 -2.87
N ALA A 289 -24.43 8.65 -3.78
CA ALA A 289 -25.21 7.47 -4.14
C ALA A 289 -25.38 6.53 -2.94
N LEU A 290 -24.32 6.33 -2.14
CA LEU A 290 -24.37 5.53 -0.91
C LEU A 290 -25.30 6.12 0.15
N THR A 291 -25.29 7.45 0.33
CA THR A 291 -26.21 8.13 1.25
C THR A 291 -27.65 7.96 0.80
N ALA A 292 -27.93 8.22 -0.48
CA ALA A 292 -29.27 8.05 -1.04
C ALA A 292 -29.77 6.60 -0.95
N ALA A 293 -28.90 5.63 -1.23
CA ALA A 293 -29.20 4.21 -1.09
C ALA A 293 -29.47 3.81 0.36
N GLN A 294 -28.72 4.36 1.32
CA GLN A 294 -28.93 4.10 2.75
C GLN A 294 -30.29 4.64 3.24
N ASP A 295 -30.67 5.84 2.83
CA ASP A 295 -31.96 6.42 3.20
C ASP A 295 -33.12 5.66 2.58
N LYS A 296 -32.97 5.23 1.32
CA LYS A 296 -33.93 4.36 0.63
C LYS A 296 -34.06 3.00 1.33
N LEU A 297 -32.95 2.38 1.71
CA LEU A 297 -32.93 1.13 2.49
C LEU A 297 -33.68 1.30 3.80
N ARG A 298 -33.39 2.36 4.56
CA ARG A 298 -34.11 2.66 5.82
C ARG A 298 -35.60 2.84 5.60
N GLY A 299 -36.01 3.49 4.51
CA GLY A 299 -37.43 3.67 4.17
C GLY A 299 -38.14 2.37 3.81
N ILE A 300 -37.47 1.50 3.03
CA ILE A 300 -38.05 0.22 2.56
C ILE A 300 -38.11 -0.82 3.69
N PHE A 301 -37.01 -0.99 4.41
CA PHE A 301 -36.83 -2.07 5.39
C PHE A 301 -37.01 -1.61 6.83
N LEU A 302 -37.66 -0.46 7.07
CA LEU A 302 -37.84 0.08 8.42
C LEU A 302 -38.51 -0.95 9.35
N GLN A 303 -39.58 -1.56 8.87
CA GLN A 303 -40.37 -2.52 9.65
C GLN A 303 -39.58 -3.81 9.86
N ASP A 304 -38.93 -4.35 8.82
CA ASP A 304 -38.12 -5.57 8.95
C ASP A 304 -36.97 -5.39 9.95
N LEU A 305 -36.32 -4.22 9.94
CA LEU A 305 -35.27 -3.87 10.90
C LEU A 305 -35.80 -3.70 12.34
N GLN A 306 -37.06 -3.28 12.50
CA GLN A 306 -37.71 -3.16 13.81
C GLN A 306 -38.20 -4.51 14.33
N ASP A 307 -38.68 -5.38 13.45
CA ASP A 307 -39.18 -6.72 13.81
C ASP A 307 -38.04 -7.71 14.08
N ALA A 308 -36.84 -7.44 13.55
CA ALA A 308 -35.63 -8.23 13.80
C ALA A 308 -35.05 -8.01 15.21
N ASP A 309 -35.78 -8.43 16.25
CA ASP A 309 -35.41 -8.23 17.64
C ASP A 309 -34.43 -9.29 18.17
N SER A 310 -34.59 -10.56 17.75
CA SER A 310 -33.75 -11.66 18.21
C SER A 310 -32.47 -11.84 17.38
N GLU A 311 -31.48 -12.57 17.92
CA GLU A 311 -30.26 -12.91 17.19
C GLU A 311 -30.56 -13.74 15.93
N GLU A 312 -31.55 -14.63 16.00
CA GLU A 312 -31.97 -15.46 14.87
C GLU A 312 -32.66 -14.62 13.77
N ASP A 313 -33.52 -13.67 14.16
CA ASP A 313 -34.20 -12.79 13.19
C ASP A 313 -33.21 -11.87 12.49
N LYS A 314 -32.24 -11.30 13.22
CA LYS A 314 -31.17 -10.49 12.64
C LYS A 314 -30.29 -11.28 11.67
N ALA A 315 -29.95 -12.52 12.02
CA ALA A 315 -29.18 -13.38 11.13
C ALA A 315 -29.95 -13.72 9.84
N LYS A 316 -31.25 -14.00 9.94
CA LYS A 316 -32.13 -14.23 8.78
C LYS A 316 -32.22 -12.99 7.90
N LEU A 317 -32.45 -11.81 8.48
CA LEU A 317 -32.54 -10.56 7.74
C LEU A 317 -31.20 -10.20 7.06
N ALA A 318 -30.08 -10.43 7.74
CA ALA A 318 -28.75 -10.26 7.16
C ALA A 318 -28.56 -11.14 5.91
N ALA A 319 -28.91 -12.43 6.01
CA ALA A 319 -28.81 -13.35 4.88
C ALA A 319 -29.75 -12.95 3.73
N GLU A 320 -30.96 -12.49 4.03
CA GLU A 320 -31.89 -11.97 3.02
C GLU A 320 -31.32 -10.74 2.30
N PHE A 321 -30.70 -9.81 3.03
CA PHE A 321 -30.05 -8.64 2.44
C PHE A 321 -28.89 -9.03 1.51
N LEU A 322 -28.08 -10.02 1.87
CA LEU A 322 -27.02 -10.51 0.98
C LEU A 322 -27.59 -11.11 -0.30
N LYS A 323 -28.65 -11.93 -0.18
CA LYS A 323 -29.34 -12.52 -1.33
C LYS A 323 -29.89 -11.44 -2.26
N LYS A 324 -30.66 -10.48 -1.72
CA LYS A 324 -31.18 -9.37 -2.53
C LYS A 324 -30.06 -8.54 -3.16
N SER A 325 -28.97 -8.29 -2.44
CA SER A 325 -27.86 -7.49 -2.96
C SER A 325 -27.10 -8.17 -4.10
N ALA A 326 -27.09 -9.51 -4.14
CA ALA A 326 -26.48 -10.28 -5.22
C ALA A 326 -27.15 -9.95 -6.57
N ASP A 327 -28.47 -9.79 -6.60
CA ASP A 327 -29.25 -9.56 -7.82
C ASP A 327 -29.27 -8.08 -8.29
N MET A 328 -28.61 -7.17 -7.56
CA MET A 328 -28.68 -5.72 -7.79
C MET A 328 -27.61 -5.21 -8.74
N ASP A 329 -27.46 -5.81 -9.92
CA ASP A 329 -26.45 -5.38 -10.93
C ASP A 329 -26.68 -3.95 -11.42
N SER A 330 -27.95 -3.53 -11.53
CA SER A 330 -28.32 -2.18 -11.98
C SER A 330 -28.37 -1.13 -10.87
N ASP A 331 -28.14 -1.53 -9.61
CA ASP A 331 -28.10 -0.61 -8.46
C ASP A 331 -26.93 -0.95 -7.52
N PRO A 332 -25.67 -0.70 -7.93
CA PRO A 332 -24.48 -0.95 -7.11
C PRO A 332 -24.50 -0.26 -5.75
N ALA A 333 -25.07 0.95 -5.68
CA ALA A 333 -25.18 1.69 -4.43
C ALA A 333 -26.19 1.03 -3.46
N GLY A 334 -27.33 0.57 -3.98
CA GLY A 334 -28.30 -0.23 -3.24
C GLY A 334 -27.72 -1.56 -2.76
N ALA A 335 -26.99 -2.27 -3.62
CA ALA A 335 -26.29 -3.49 -3.27
C ALA A 335 -25.30 -3.26 -2.12
N PHE A 336 -24.45 -2.24 -2.25
CA PHE A 336 -23.47 -1.89 -1.21
C PHE A 336 -24.13 -1.55 0.13
N ALA A 337 -25.24 -0.81 0.09
CA ALA A 337 -26.01 -0.43 1.28
C ALA A 337 -26.61 -1.66 1.98
N LEU A 338 -27.21 -2.60 1.22
CA LEU A 338 -27.72 -3.86 1.76
C LEU A 338 -26.62 -4.72 2.36
N GLN A 339 -25.49 -4.88 1.66
CA GLN A 339 -24.35 -5.61 2.20
C GLN A 339 -23.86 -4.96 3.51
N ARG A 340 -23.79 -3.61 3.58
CA ARG A 340 -23.38 -2.89 4.80
C ARG A 340 -24.33 -3.16 5.96
N ALA A 341 -25.63 -3.14 5.70
CA ALA A 341 -26.64 -3.49 6.69
C ALA A 341 -26.53 -4.96 7.13
N ALA A 342 -26.29 -5.88 6.19
CA ALA A 342 -26.07 -7.29 6.48
C ALA A 342 -24.85 -7.53 7.38
N LEU A 343 -23.72 -6.84 7.14
CA LEU A 343 -22.56 -6.93 8.03
C LEU A 343 -22.89 -6.51 9.45
N ARG A 344 -23.60 -5.40 9.61
CA ARG A 344 -23.99 -4.90 10.94
C ARG A 344 -24.94 -5.87 11.65
N LEU A 345 -25.96 -6.36 10.94
CA LEU A 345 -26.90 -7.34 11.47
C LEU A 345 -26.20 -8.66 11.85
N ALA A 346 -25.23 -9.12 11.05
CA ALA A 346 -24.45 -10.31 11.36
C ALA A 346 -23.58 -10.13 12.62
N VAL A 347 -22.97 -8.95 12.80
CA VAL A 347 -22.25 -8.60 14.05
C VAL A 347 -23.20 -8.61 15.25
N ASP A 348 -24.35 -7.95 15.15
CA ASP A 348 -25.31 -7.85 16.25
C ASP A 348 -25.95 -9.23 16.58
N ALA A 349 -26.17 -10.07 15.55
CA ALA A 349 -26.60 -11.46 15.71
C ALA A 349 -25.51 -12.35 16.29
N GLY A 350 -24.23 -12.02 16.08
CA GLY A 350 -23.10 -12.91 16.38
C GLY A 350 -23.01 -14.09 15.40
N ASP A 351 -23.54 -13.97 14.19
CA ASP A 351 -23.41 -14.99 13.14
C ASP A 351 -22.14 -14.77 12.31
N ALA A 352 -21.07 -15.47 12.69
CA ALA A 352 -19.78 -15.41 11.99
C ALA A 352 -19.86 -15.90 10.55
N ARG A 353 -20.76 -16.84 10.25
CA ARG A 353 -20.88 -17.39 8.88
C ARG A 353 -21.44 -16.33 7.95
N VAL A 354 -22.53 -15.66 8.34
CA VAL A 354 -23.13 -14.59 7.54
C VAL A 354 -22.21 -13.38 7.47
N LEU A 355 -21.46 -13.08 8.54
CA LEU A 355 -20.43 -12.04 8.52
C LEU A 355 -19.38 -12.29 7.44
N ILE A 356 -18.77 -13.48 7.42
CA ILE A 356 -17.75 -13.82 6.42
C ILE A 356 -18.34 -13.80 5.00
N GLN A 357 -19.55 -14.31 4.81
CA GLN A 357 -20.25 -14.23 3.52
C GLN A 357 -20.44 -12.79 3.04
N ALA A 358 -20.83 -11.89 3.94
CA ALA A 358 -21.02 -10.49 3.64
C ALA A 358 -19.71 -9.73 3.36
N ILE A 359 -18.60 -10.13 4.02
CA ILE A 359 -17.26 -9.63 3.69
C ILE A 359 -16.87 -10.11 2.30
N ASP A 360 -17.05 -11.41 2.02
CA ASP A 360 -16.68 -12.03 0.76
C ASP A 360 -17.41 -11.41 -0.41
N GLN A 361 -18.74 -11.30 -0.33
CA GLN A 361 -19.55 -10.67 -1.37
C GLN A 361 -19.15 -9.22 -1.64
N ARG A 362 -18.85 -8.44 -0.58
CA ARG A 362 -18.40 -7.05 -0.74
C ARG A 362 -17.02 -6.95 -1.38
N VAL A 363 -16.07 -7.75 -0.90
CA VAL A 363 -14.68 -7.74 -1.39
C VAL A 363 -14.59 -8.28 -2.82
N ALA A 364 -15.40 -9.29 -3.15
CA ALA A 364 -15.48 -9.88 -4.48
C ALA A 364 -16.12 -8.94 -5.49
N ARG A 365 -17.12 -8.15 -5.07
CA ARG A 365 -17.86 -7.26 -5.96
C ARG A 365 -17.24 -5.87 -6.10
N PHE A 366 -16.79 -5.25 -5.02
CA PHE A 366 -16.38 -3.84 -5.01
C PHE A 366 -14.87 -3.67 -4.84
N GLU A 367 -14.32 -2.57 -5.37
CA GLU A 367 -12.93 -2.12 -5.18
C GLU A 367 -12.62 -1.62 -3.76
N VAL A 368 -12.91 -2.46 -2.76
CA VAL A 368 -12.53 -2.28 -1.36
C VAL A 368 -11.21 -2.96 -1.04
N ASN A 369 -10.50 -2.48 -0.01
CA ASN A 369 -9.28 -3.11 0.49
C ASN A 369 -9.65 -4.35 1.32
N SER A 370 -9.29 -5.53 0.82
CA SER A 370 -9.67 -6.81 1.41
C SER A 370 -9.11 -7.02 2.83
N PHE A 371 -7.88 -6.58 3.10
CA PHE A 371 -7.30 -6.64 4.44
C PHE A 371 -8.04 -5.74 5.44
N ARG A 372 -8.33 -4.49 5.07
CA ARG A 372 -9.04 -3.53 5.93
C ARG A 372 -10.49 -3.94 6.21
N GLU A 373 -11.21 -4.42 5.20
CA GLU A 373 -12.57 -4.93 5.38
C GLU A 373 -12.58 -6.11 6.36
N ASN A 374 -11.74 -7.12 6.14
CA ASN A 374 -11.66 -8.26 7.04
C ASN A 374 -11.27 -7.83 8.47
N LEU A 375 -10.25 -6.99 8.61
CA LEU A 375 -9.78 -6.50 9.90
C LEU A 375 -10.90 -5.80 10.68
N LYS A 376 -11.58 -4.82 10.06
CA LYS A 376 -12.63 -4.03 10.70
C LYS A 376 -13.75 -4.92 11.22
N TRP A 377 -14.29 -5.76 10.36
CA TRP A 377 -15.51 -6.52 10.68
C TRP A 377 -15.24 -7.68 11.66
N ILE A 378 -14.06 -8.31 11.59
CA ILE A 378 -13.66 -9.30 12.60
C ILE A 378 -13.45 -8.62 13.97
N GLN A 379 -12.91 -7.40 14.01
CA GLN A 379 -12.78 -6.63 15.25
C GLN A 379 -14.14 -6.25 15.84
N GLU A 380 -15.04 -5.67 15.04
CA GLU A 380 -16.39 -5.32 15.49
C GLU A 380 -17.15 -6.56 16.00
N TYR A 381 -17.05 -7.69 15.29
CA TYR A 381 -17.61 -8.96 15.73
C TYR A 381 -17.03 -9.41 17.07
N GLY A 382 -15.70 -9.38 17.21
CA GLY A 382 -15.00 -9.76 18.43
C GLY A 382 -15.33 -8.85 19.63
N GLU A 383 -15.66 -7.58 19.40
CA GLU A 383 -16.12 -6.65 20.43
C GLU A 383 -17.56 -6.92 20.83
N ALA A 384 -18.47 -7.00 19.85
CA ALA A 384 -19.90 -7.23 20.07
C ALA A 384 -20.19 -8.55 20.81
N THR A 385 -19.37 -9.56 20.58
CA THR A 385 -19.55 -10.90 21.17
C THR A 385 -18.64 -11.16 22.38
N ALA A 386 -17.91 -10.15 22.89
CA ALA A 386 -16.93 -10.32 23.96
C ALA A 386 -17.50 -10.80 25.29
N SER A 387 -18.76 -10.49 25.58
CA SER A 387 -19.48 -10.89 26.79
C SER A 387 -20.23 -12.22 26.65
N ARG A 388 -20.29 -12.80 25.43
CA ARG A 388 -21.04 -14.02 25.16
C ARG A 388 -20.23 -15.26 25.56
N ASP A 389 -20.94 -16.35 25.85
CA ASP A 389 -20.32 -17.67 26.02
C ASP A 389 -19.71 -18.10 24.68
N SER A 390 -18.40 -18.37 24.64
CA SER A 390 -17.73 -18.74 23.40
C SER A 390 -18.18 -20.11 22.87
N THR A 391 -18.74 -20.97 23.74
CA THR A 391 -19.22 -22.31 23.34
C THR A 391 -20.58 -22.29 22.64
N SER A 392 -21.35 -21.21 22.79
CA SER A 392 -22.65 -21.04 22.12
C SER A 392 -22.53 -20.42 20.72
N VAL A 393 -21.34 -19.91 20.35
CA VAL A 393 -21.10 -19.19 19.10
C VAL A 393 -20.34 -20.09 18.12
N LYS A 394 -20.98 -20.46 17.00
CA LYS A 394 -20.33 -21.20 15.90
C LYS A 394 -19.43 -20.26 15.09
N ALA A 395 -18.14 -20.17 15.45
CA ALA A 395 -17.19 -19.24 14.86
C ALA A 395 -16.05 -19.90 14.05
N ASP A 396 -16.22 -21.16 13.62
CA ASP A 396 -15.21 -21.89 12.82
C ASP A 396 -14.77 -21.11 11.58
N LYS A 397 -15.72 -20.46 10.90
CA LYS A 397 -15.42 -19.63 9.72
C LYS A 397 -14.66 -18.35 10.05
N LEU A 398 -14.92 -17.75 11.22
CA LEU A 398 -14.15 -16.62 11.71
C LEU A 398 -12.72 -17.04 12.05
N LEU A 399 -12.56 -18.19 12.71
CA LEU A 399 -11.27 -18.78 13.04
C LEU A 399 -10.46 -19.05 11.76
N GLN A 400 -11.08 -19.71 10.77
CA GLN A 400 -10.47 -19.98 9.48
C GLN A 400 -10.06 -18.69 8.75
N ARG A 401 -10.94 -17.67 8.69
CA ARG A 401 -10.60 -16.39 8.07
C ARG A 401 -9.52 -15.61 8.82
N SER A 402 -9.42 -15.78 10.14
CA SER A 402 -8.49 -15.01 10.96
C SER A 402 -7.03 -15.28 10.60
N ILE A 403 -6.67 -16.51 10.24
CA ILE A 403 -5.28 -16.88 9.93
C ILE A 403 -4.72 -16.13 8.70
N PRO A 404 -5.35 -16.13 7.50
CA PRO A 404 -4.86 -15.37 6.36
C PRO A 404 -4.91 -13.86 6.60
N VAL A 405 -5.83 -13.35 7.44
CA VAL A 405 -5.86 -11.94 7.84
C VAL A 405 -4.66 -11.58 8.73
N ILE A 406 -4.31 -12.43 9.69
CA ILE A 406 -3.11 -12.26 10.52
C ILE A 406 -1.85 -12.31 9.66
N TYR A 407 -1.79 -13.26 8.72
CA TYR A 407 -0.67 -13.41 7.78
C TYR A 407 -0.50 -12.17 6.90
N ALA A 408 -1.59 -11.63 6.34
CA ALA A 408 -1.58 -10.35 5.64
C ALA A 408 -1.12 -9.19 6.56
N GLY A 409 -1.58 -9.16 7.81
CA GLY A 409 -1.16 -8.14 8.78
C GLY A 409 0.35 -8.15 9.08
N ILE A 410 1.00 -9.32 9.08
CA ILE A 410 2.47 -9.42 9.20
C ILE A 410 3.15 -8.74 7.99
N ARG A 411 2.63 -8.96 6.79
CA ARG A 411 3.18 -8.37 5.54
C ARG A 411 3.03 -6.84 5.52
N GLU A 412 1.90 -6.34 5.99
CA GLU A 412 1.56 -4.91 6.09
C GLU A 412 2.22 -4.19 7.29
N ASN A 413 3.04 -4.88 8.08
CA ASN A 413 3.65 -4.38 9.33
C ASN A 413 2.62 -4.00 10.43
N GLU A 414 1.40 -4.54 10.34
CA GLU A 414 0.27 -4.26 11.24
C GLU A 414 0.23 -5.27 12.40
N PHE A 415 1.38 -5.52 13.03
CA PHE A 415 1.58 -6.60 14.01
C PHE A 415 0.63 -6.53 15.21
N MET A 416 0.38 -5.33 15.75
CA MET A 416 -0.54 -5.15 16.86
C MET A 416 -1.99 -5.44 16.47
N ARG A 417 -2.40 -5.07 15.26
CA ARG A 417 -3.73 -5.37 14.75
C ARG A 417 -3.90 -6.86 14.47
N ALA A 418 -2.89 -7.50 13.88
CA ALA A 418 -2.81 -8.94 13.71
C ALA A 418 -2.87 -9.69 15.06
N SER A 419 -2.18 -9.19 16.09
CA SER A 419 -2.23 -9.73 17.45
C SER A 419 -3.63 -9.61 18.07
N ALA A 420 -4.35 -8.54 17.77
CA ALA A 420 -5.75 -8.38 18.16
C ALA A 420 -6.65 -9.44 17.50
N ILE A 421 -6.46 -9.72 16.22
CA ILE A 421 -7.18 -10.79 15.50
C ILE A 421 -6.85 -12.17 16.09
N ALA A 422 -5.58 -12.47 16.37
CA ALA A 422 -5.18 -13.73 17.01
C ALA A 422 -5.85 -13.92 18.38
N ARG A 423 -5.98 -12.84 19.16
CA ARG A 423 -6.72 -12.84 20.44
C ARG A 423 -8.21 -13.13 20.25
N ILE A 424 -8.84 -12.55 19.22
CA ILE A 424 -10.25 -12.79 18.89
C ILE A 424 -10.43 -14.25 18.49
N ALA A 425 -9.62 -14.76 17.56
CA ALA A 425 -9.65 -16.15 17.11
C ALA A 425 -9.50 -17.15 18.28
N HIS A 426 -8.55 -16.92 19.18
CA HIS A 426 -8.32 -17.76 20.36
C HIS A 426 -9.54 -17.82 21.30
N ARG A 427 -10.43 -16.82 21.32
CA ARG A 427 -11.62 -16.87 22.17
C ARG A 427 -12.57 -18.00 21.74
N TYR A 428 -12.64 -18.29 20.45
CA TYR A 428 -13.55 -19.28 19.88
C TYR A 428 -12.92 -20.65 19.70
N THR A 429 -11.71 -20.86 20.20
CA THR A 429 -11.14 -22.19 20.33
C THR A 429 -11.61 -22.85 21.62
N GLY A 430 -11.70 -24.18 21.65
CA GLY A 430 -12.10 -24.95 22.84
C GLY A 430 -11.23 -24.64 24.08
N MET A 431 -11.77 -24.91 25.27
CA MET A 431 -11.09 -24.65 26.54
C MET A 431 -9.97 -25.66 26.87
N SER A 432 -9.76 -26.68 26.03
CA SER A 432 -8.73 -27.70 26.26
C SER A 432 -7.34 -27.12 26.03
N ARG A 433 -6.50 -27.13 27.06
CA ARG A 433 -5.10 -26.70 26.97
C ARG A 433 -4.22 -27.67 26.16
N ASP A 434 -4.73 -28.87 25.90
CA ASP A 434 -4.03 -29.93 25.18
C ASP A 434 -4.31 -29.87 23.66
N GLU A 435 -5.24 -29.02 23.22
CA GLU A 435 -5.53 -28.82 21.80
C GLU A 435 -4.45 -27.96 21.12
N LYS A 436 -3.97 -28.42 19.96
CA LYS A 436 -2.86 -27.82 19.21
C LYS A 436 -3.17 -26.37 18.78
N VAL A 437 -4.37 -26.11 18.25
CA VAL A 437 -4.77 -24.79 17.71
C VAL A 437 -4.78 -23.66 18.76
N PRO A 438 -5.47 -23.76 19.93
CA PRO A 438 -5.41 -22.72 20.95
C PRO A 438 -3.98 -22.40 21.41
N ARG A 439 -3.16 -23.43 21.60
CA ARG A 439 -1.75 -23.30 21.99
C ARG A 439 -0.93 -22.52 20.94
N LEU A 440 -1.10 -22.86 19.66
CA LEU A 440 -0.43 -22.16 18.55
C LEU A 440 -0.89 -20.70 18.45
N LEU A 441 -2.19 -20.40 18.60
CA LEU A 441 -2.71 -19.03 18.59
C LEU A 441 -2.17 -18.17 19.74
N LEU A 442 -2.07 -18.74 20.95
CA LEU A 442 -1.50 -18.04 22.10
C LEU A 442 -0.02 -17.71 21.85
N ARG A 443 0.73 -18.66 21.27
CA ARG A 443 2.12 -18.46 20.89
C ARG A 443 2.26 -17.41 19.79
N LEU A 444 1.42 -17.47 18.76
CA LEU A 444 1.40 -16.51 17.66
C LEU A 444 1.15 -15.10 18.17
N ARG A 445 0.19 -14.90 19.05
CA ARG A 445 -0.07 -13.61 19.70
C ARG A 445 1.16 -13.06 20.43
N SER A 446 1.88 -13.92 21.15
CA SER A 446 3.12 -13.53 21.84
C SER A 446 4.22 -13.15 20.85
N GLN A 447 4.40 -13.94 19.78
CA GLN A 447 5.39 -13.68 18.74
C GLN A 447 5.07 -12.40 17.95
N LEU A 448 3.79 -12.10 17.67
CA LEU A 448 3.39 -10.84 17.03
C LEU A 448 3.74 -9.62 17.90
N GLY A 449 3.60 -9.72 19.22
CA GLY A 449 4.03 -8.65 20.13
C GLY A 449 5.55 -8.48 20.19
N ALA A 450 6.33 -9.57 20.03
CA ALA A 450 7.78 -9.50 19.90
C ALA A 450 8.20 -8.90 18.56
N ALA A 451 7.58 -9.36 17.48
CA ALA A 451 7.79 -8.86 16.12
C ALA A 451 7.49 -7.35 16.00
N ASN A 452 6.49 -6.81 16.72
CA ASN A 452 6.25 -5.37 16.74
C ASN A 452 7.44 -4.57 17.30
N ARG A 453 8.07 -5.06 18.38
CA ARG A 453 9.26 -4.39 18.94
C ARG A 453 10.46 -4.51 18.00
N GLU A 454 10.62 -5.67 17.37
CA GLU A 454 11.65 -5.84 16.34
C GLU A 454 11.40 -4.94 15.14
N TYR A 455 10.14 -4.74 14.74
CA TYR A 455 9.77 -3.79 13.69
C TYR A 455 10.14 -2.36 14.07
N GLU A 456 9.75 -1.89 15.26
CA GLU A 456 10.10 -0.57 15.77
C GLU A 456 11.62 -0.35 15.75
N GLN A 457 12.40 -1.32 16.24
CA GLN A 457 13.86 -1.26 16.20
C GLN A 457 14.42 -1.28 14.77
N SER A 458 13.81 -2.09 13.90
CA SER A 458 14.24 -2.23 12.51
C SER A 458 14.01 -0.94 11.72
N VAL A 459 13.04 -0.10 12.11
CA VAL A 459 12.83 1.23 11.52
C VAL A 459 14.01 2.14 11.81
N ASP A 460 14.55 2.13 13.03
CA ASP A 460 15.75 2.89 13.38
C ASP A 460 17.00 2.37 12.64
N ASP A 461 17.17 1.04 12.56
CA ASP A 461 18.26 0.42 11.81
C ASP A 461 18.18 0.77 10.32
N LEU A 462 16.96 0.78 9.79
CA LEU A 462 16.70 1.20 8.44
C LEU A 462 17.08 2.67 8.26
N GLU A 463 16.58 3.57 9.11
CA GLU A 463 16.90 5.00 9.10
C GLU A 463 18.42 5.24 9.14
N ALA A 464 19.13 4.59 10.06
CA ALA A 464 20.57 4.68 10.19
C ALA A 464 21.30 4.22 8.92
N TYR A 465 20.83 3.14 8.28
CA TYR A 465 21.34 2.68 7.00
C TYR A 465 21.04 3.67 5.86
N ARG A 466 19.90 4.37 5.89
CA ARG A 466 19.58 5.43 4.89
C ARG A 466 20.51 6.61 4.99
N VAL A 467 20.78 7.04 6.23
CA VAL A 467 21.65 8.19 6.51
C VAL A 467 23.10 7.86 6.14
N ASN A 468 23.54 6.62 6.37
CA ASN A 468 24.87 6.16 6.03
C ASN A 468 24.84 4.73 5.44
N PRO A 469 24.81 4.59 4.10
CA PRO A 469 24.82 3.28 3.44
C PRO A 469 26.09 2.45 3.67
N ASP A 470 27.19 3.07 4.10
CA ASP A 470 28.41 2.33 4.51
C ASP A 470 28.24 1.70 5.90
N ASN A 471 27.16 2.02 6.62
CA ASN A 471 26.75 1.33 7.83
C ASN A 471 26.09 -0.02 7.50
N VAL A 472 26.86 -0.92 6.87
CA VAL A 472 26.41 -2.26 6.49
C VAL A 472 25.92 -3.09 7.68
N ALA A 473 26.33 -2.74 8.90
CA ALA A 473 25.81 -3.35 10.12
C ALA A 473 24.32 -3.02 10.36
N ALA A 474 23.91 -1.76 10.15
CA ALA A 474 22.51 -1.34 10.24
C ALA A 474 21.67 -1.93 9.09
N GLY A 475 22.21 -1.94 7.87
CA GLY A 475 21.58 -2.61 6.73
C GLY A 475 21.35 -4.10 6.99
N ALA A 476 22.35 -4.80 7.51
CA ALA A 476 22.22 -6.20 7.89
C ALA A 476 21.26 -6.43 9.07
N ALA A 477 21.13 -5.48 10.00
CA ALA A 477 20.14 -5.54 11.07
C ALA A 477 18.70 -5.45 10.55
N PHE A 478 18.44 -4.51 9.65
CA PHE A 478 17.15 -4.43 8.95
C PHE A 478 16.90 -5.67 8.07
N GLY A 479 17.92 -6.15 7.35
CA GLY A 479 17.83 -7.37 6.54
C GLY A 479 17.46 -8.60 7.35
N ARG A 480 17.95 -8.72 8.59
CA ARG A 480 17.54 -9.78 9.52
C ARG A 480 16.05 -9.70 9.86
N PHE A 481 15.52 -8.51 10.15
CA PHE A 481 14.08 -8.35 10.40
C PHE A 481 13.25 -8.82 9.17
N LEU A 482 13.64 -8.40 7.97
CA LEU A 482 12.96 -8.82 6.73
C LEU A 482 12.95 -10.35 6.56
N CYS A 483 14.11 -11.01 6.69
CA CYS A 483 14.19 -12.46 6.52
C CYS A 483 13.49 -13.24 7.64
N PHE A 484 13.84 -12.97 8.91
CA PHE A 484 13.50 -13.84 10.03
C PHE A 484 12.14 -13.53 10.67
N ILE A 485 11.60 -12.32 10.47
CA ILE A 485 10.29 -11.92 11.01
C ILE A 485 9.23 -11.86 9.92
N LYS A 486 9.55 -11.23 8.77
CA LYS A 486 8.59 -11.09 7.66
C LYS A 486 8.61 -12.24 6.66
N GLY A 487 9.68 -13.02 6.60
CA GLY A 487 9.89 -14.03 5.56
C GLY A 487 10.26 -13.44 4.19
N ASP A 488 10.63 -12.15 4.12
CA ASP A 488 11.06 -11.49 2.89
C ASP A 488 12.57 -11.71 2.66
N TRP A 489 12.90 -12.93 2.24
CA TRP A 489 14.27 -13.33 1.93
C TRP A 489 14.82 -12.62 0.70
N GLN A 490 13.98 -12.25 -0.26
CA GLN A 490 14.44 -11.59 -1.49
C GLN A 490 15.04 -10.23 -1.20
N THR A 491 14.41 -9.44 -0.34
CA THR A 491 14.90 -8.11 0.03
C THR A 491 15.94 -8.16 1.15
N GLY A 492 15.75 -9.03 2.15
CA GLY A 492 16.61 -9.06 3.34
C GLY A 492 17.96 -9.74 3.13
N LEU A 493 18.02 -10.79 2.30
CA LEU A 493 19.22 -11.60 2.14
C LEU A 493 20.42 -10.82 1.53
N PRO A 494 20.24 -9.97 0.50
CA PRO A 494 21.30 -9.08 0.00
C PRO A 494 21.88 -8.15 1.08
N LEU A 495 21.03 -7.60 1.94
CA LEU A 495 21.46 -6.69 3.01
C LEU A 495 22.29 -7.42 4.07
N ILE A 496 21.92 -8.65 4.41
CA ILE A 496 22.68 -9.50 5.33
C ILE A 496 24.04 -9.89 4.73
N ALA A 497 24.05 -10.24 3.44
CA ALA A 497 25.27 -10.61 2.71
C ALA A 497 26.27 -9.46 2.57
N ALA A 498 25.82 -8.21 2.61
CA ALA A 498 26.68 -7.03 2.50
C ALA A 498 27.50 -6.73 3.78
N ALA A 499 27.19 -7.34 4.93
CA ALA A 499 27.90 -7.08 6.18
C ALA A 499 29.40 -7.50 6.13
N ASP A 500 30.28 -6.81 6.85
CA ASP A 500 31.74 -7.02 6.81
C ASP A 500 32.24 -8.39 7.32
N GLY A 501 31.35 -9.29 7.78
CA GLY A 501 31.69 -10.66 8.14
C GLY A 501 30.67 -11.34 9.06
N GLY A 502 31.02 -12.54 9.50
CA GLY A 502 30.21 -13.38 10.39
C GLY A 502 29.43 -14.48 9.65
N ASP A 503 29.18 -15.58 10.34
CA ASP A 503 28.62 -16.80 9.75
C ASP A 503 27.32 -16.54 8.99
N LEU A 504 26.43 -15.71 9.54
CA LEU A 504 25.17 -15.36 8.88
C LEU A 504 25.38 -14.65 7.54
N ALA A 505 26.35 -13.74 7.44
CA ALA A 505 26.66 -13.04 6.19
C ALA A 505 27.28 -14.01 5.15
N GLU A 506 28.13 -14.94 5.59
CA GLU A 506 28.71 -15.96 4.70
C GLU A 506 27.66 -16.92 4.15
N VAL A 507 26.77 -17.43 5.01
CA VAL A 507 25.67 -18.29 4.58
C VAL A 507 24.72 -17.53 3.67
N ALA A 508 24.43 -16.25 3.95
CA ALA A 508 23.62 -15.41 3.06
C ALA A 508 24.25 -15.23 1.67
N ARG A 509 25.57 -15.00 1.59
CA ARG A 509 26.30 -14.97 0.31
C ARG A 509 26.32 -16.32 -0.41
N MET A 510 26.35 -17.42 0.35
CA MET A 510 26.27 -18.76 -0.23
C MET A 510 24.90 -19.02 -0.84
N ASP A 511 23.83 -18.66 -0.13
CA ASP A 511 22.45 -18.75 -0.59
C ASP A 511 22.20 -17.87 -1.83
N LEU A 512 22.62 -16.59 -1.82
CA LEU A 512 22.46 -15.68 -2.96
C LEU A 512 23.18 -16.12 -4.23
N ARG A 513 24.32 -16.79 -4.09
CA ARG A 513 25.02 -17.39 -5.26
C ARG A 513 24.20 -18.50 -5.90
N GLY A 514 23.27 -19.09 -5.14
CA GLY A 514 22.44 -20.21 -5.55
C GLY A 514 23.21 -21.51 -5.74
N ALA A 515 22.49 -22.56 -6.09
CA ALA A 515 23.05 -23.88 -6.34
C ALA A 515 22.48 -24.48 -7.63
N ARG A 516 23.36 -25.04 -8.48
CA ARG A 516 22.98 -25.76 -9.71
C ARG A 516 22.95 -27.27 -9.54
N ARG A 517 23.63 -27.81 -8.52
CA ARG A 517 23.71 -29.24 -8.23
C ARG A 517 22.98 -29.55 -6.94
N ALA A 518 22.35 -30.72 -6.87
CA ALA A 518 21.66 -31.20 -5.67
C ALA A 518 22.56 -31.20 -4.42
N SER A 519 23.82 -31.60 -4.57
CA SER A 519 24.81 -31.57 -3.48
C SER A 519 25.08 -30.16 -2.95
N ASP A 520 25.07 -29.16 -3.84
CA ASP A 520 25.29 -27.76 -3.47
C ASP A 520 24.04 -27.21 -2.75
N GLN A 521 22.83 -27.65 -3.14
CA GLN A 521 21.57 -27.30 -2.45
C GLN A 521 21.55 -27.88 -1.02
N VAL A 522 21.97 -29.15 -0.85
CA VAL A 522 22.11 -29.77 0.49
C VAL A 522 23.10 -28.98 1.35
N ALA A 523 24.25 -28.61 0.81
CA ALA A 523 25.25 -27.84 1.54
C ALA A 523 24.73 -26.45 1.99
N ILE A 524 23.91 -25.78 1.17
CA ILE A 524 23.25 -24.53 1.57
C ILE A 524 22.23 -24.79 2.69
N GLY A 525 21.42 -25.84 2.56
CA GLY A 525 20.48 -26.26 3.61
C GLY A 525 21.19 -26.55 4.93
N ASP A 526 22.30 -27.29 4.92
CA ASP A 526 23.09 -27.63 6.10
C ASP A 526 23.65 -26.38 6.79
N ALA A 527 24.14 -25.40 6.03
CA ALA A 527 24.68 -24.17 6.59
C ALA A 527 23.60 -23.31 7.26
N TRP A 528 22.40 -23.23 6.68
CA TRP A 528 21.25 -22.60 7.33
C TRP A 528 20.79 -23.38 8.56
N TRP A 529 20.81 -24.70 8.50
CA TRP A 529 20.43 -25.55 9.63
C TRP A 529 21.39 -25.37 10.82
N GLU A 530 22.69 -25.30 10.58
CA GLU A 530 23.70 -25.04 11.62
C GLU A 530 23.51 -23.66 12.27
N LEU A 531 23.12 -22.64 11.49
CA LEU A 531 22.72 -21.34 12.06
C LEU A 531 21.47 -21.45 12.94
N SER A 532 20.51 -22.28 12.53
CA SER A 532 19.25 -22.50 13.26
C SER A 532 19.47 -23.13 14.64
N GLU A 533 20.43 -24.05 14.77
CA GLU A 533 20.75 -24.74 16.03
C GLU A 533 21.42 -23.80 17.06
N ARG A 534 22.10 -22.75 16.56
CA ARG A 534 22.81 -21.76 17.40
C ARG A 534 21.95 -20.55 17.76
N ALA A 535 20.85 -20.32 17.04
CA ALA A 535 19.96 -19.19 17.25
C ALA A 535 18.69 -19.57 18.02
N ALA A 536 18.09 -18.59 18.71
CA ALA A 536 16.86 -18.77 19.47
C ALA A 536 15.68 -18.00 18.82
N GLY A 537 14.46 -18.37 19.20
CA GLY A 537 13.25 -17.66 18.79
C GLY A 537 13.02 -17.64 17.28
N ALA A 538 12.55 -16.50 16.77
CA ALA A 538 12.21 -16.32 15.35
C ALA A 538 13.43 -16.43 14.42
N TYR A 539 14.62 -16.05 14.87
CA TYR A 539 15.86 -16.16 14.11
C TYR A 539 16.26 -17.61 13.87
N GLY A 540 16.20 -18.43 14.93
CA GLY A 540 16.42 -19.87 14.81
C GLY A 540 15.39 -20.50 13.88
N GLN A 541 14.11 -20.11 14.01
CA GLN A 541 13.06 -20.61 13.12
C GLN A 541 13.28 -20.23 11.67
N GLY A 542 13.51 -18.95 11.35
CA GLY A 542 13.68 -18.54 9.95
C GLY A 542 14.91 -19.19 9.29
N ALA A 543 16.00 -19.41 10.05
CA ALA A 543 17.14 -20.17 9.54
C ALA A 543 16.75 -21.63 9.22
N GLN A 544 15.98 -22.27 10.10
CA GLN A 544 15.45 -23.62 9.88
C GLN A 544 14.50 -23.67 8.66
N ASP A 545 13.58 -22.71 8.56
CA ASP A 545 12.62 -22.61 7.45
C ASP A 545 13.35 -22.42 6.11
N ARG A 546 14.43 -21.61 6.10
CA ARG A 546 15.26 -21.43 4.90
C ARG A 546 16.05 -22.69 4.54
N ALA A 547 16.51 -23.45 5.54
CA ALA A 547 17.14 -24.75 5.32
C ALA A 547 16.17 -25.75 4.70
N VAL A 548 14.94 -25.83 5.23
CA VAL A 548 13.85 -26.67 4.70
C VAL A 548 13.60 -26.38 3.22
N LEU A 549 13.52 -25.10 2.82
CA LEU A 549 13.33 -24.72 1.42
C LEU A 549 14.44 -25.25 0.50
N TRP A 550 15.71 -25.22 0.93
CA TRP A 550 16.81 -25.78 0.15
C TRP A 550 16.81 -27.31 0.12
N TYR A 551 16.40 -27.94 1.21
CA TYR A 551 16.22 -29.38 1.32
C TYR A 551 15.10 -29.92 0.44
N GLU A 552 13.96 -29.23 0.36
CA GLU A 552 12.86 -29.57 -0.56
C GLU A 552 13.33 -29.52 -2.01
N LYS A 553 14.01 -28.43 -2.41
CA LYS A 553 14.61 -28.29 -3.74
C LYS A 553 15.60 -29.42 -4.05
N ALA A 554 16.42 -29.80 -3.08
CA ALA A 554 17.34 -30.93 -3.24
C ALA A 554 16.59 -32.25 -3.39
N LEU A 555 15.53 -32.48 -2.63
CA LEU A 555 14.79 -33.74 -2.61
C LEU A 555 14.14 -34.08 -3.97
N GLU A 556 13.73 -33.05 -4.73
CA GLU A 556 13.16 -33.19 -6.07
C GLU A 556 14.13 -33.83 -7.07
N VAL A 557 15.44 -33.58 -6.91
CA VAL A 557 16.47 -33.97 -7.88
C VAL A 557 17.43 -35.04 -7.34
N LEU A 558 17.49 -35.26 -6.02
CA LEU A 558 18.40 -36.24 -5.41
C LEU A 558 18.04 -37.68 -5.79
N PRO A 559 19.01 -38.47 -6.30
CA PRO A 559 18.84 -39.92 -6.41
C PRO A 559 18.77 -40.54 -5.00
N GLU A 560 18.27 -41.76 -4.89
CA GLU A 560 18.33 -42.48 -3.61
C GLU A 560 19.80 -42.61 -3.15
N SER A 561 20.13 -41.94 -2.05
CA SER A 561 21.49 -41.74 -1.55
C SER A 561 21.47 -41.44 -0.04
N LEU A 562 22.65 -41.42 0.61
CA LEU A 562 22.76 -40.98 2.01
C LEU A 562 22.34 -39.52 2.18
N ASP A 563 22.68 -38.65 1.23
CA ASP A 563 22.24 -37.24 1.25
C ASP A 563 20.72 -37.14 1.21
N LYS A 564 20.03 -37.98 0.43
CA LYS A 564 18.57 -38.00 0.40
C LYS A 564 17.95 -38.47 1.72
N ILE A 565 18.58 -39.43 2.40
CA ILE A 565 18.15 -39.88 3.74
C ILE A 565 18.38 -38.76 4.76
N HIS A 566 19.53 -38.10 4.71
CA HIS A 566 19.85 -36.95 5.57
C HIS A 566 18.82 -35.82 5.43
N VAL A 567 18.55 -35.41 4.19
CA VAL A 567 17.54 -34.39 3.86
C VAL A 567 16.15 -34.78 4.41
N ARG A 568 15.70 -36.02 4.17
CA ARG A 568 14.41 -36.51 4.71
C ARG A 568 14.36 -36.45 6.25
N ASN A 569 15.45 -36.80 6.92
CA ASN A 569 15.51 -36.74 8.39
C ASN A 569 15.41 -35.30 8.90
N ARG A 570 16.08 -34.34 8.23
CA ARG A 570 15.99 -32.91 8.58
C ARG A 570 14.60 -32.34 8.36
N LEU A 571 13.92 -32.71 7.27
CA LEU A 571 12.53 -32.32 7.03
C LEU A 571 11.60 -32.87 8.12
N GLN A 572 11.72 -34.15 8.49
CA GLN A 572 10.95 -34.73 9.59
C GLN A 572 11.21 -34.01 10.94
N GLU A 573 12.46 -33.68 11.23
CA GLU A 573 12.83 -32.95 12.45
C GLU A 573 12.21 -31.54 12.51
N ALA A 574 12.10 -30.86 11.35
CA ALA A 574 11.43 -29.57 11.25
C ALA A 574 9.91 -29.69 11.47
N ASP A 575 9.27 -30.72 10.87
CA ASP A 575 7.83 -30.96 10.99
C ASP A 575 7.39 -31.29 12.43
N ASP A 576 8.24 -31.98 13.19
CA ASP A 576 7.95 -32.38 14.57
C ASP A 576 8.01 -31.19 15.57
N THR A 577 8.47 -30.01 15.13
CA THR A 577 8.70 -28.85 15.99
C THR A 577 7.65 -27.76 15.80
N ASP A 578 7.06 -27.27 16.89
CA ASP A 578 6.19 -26.09 16.86
C ASP A 578 6.96 -24.83 16.38
N GLY A 579 6.32 -24.06 15.52
CA GLY A 579 6.86 -22.80 14.99
C GLY A 579 7.22 -21.79 16.08
N ARG A 580 8.32 -21.07 15.86
CA ARG A 580 8.84 -20.06 16.80
C ARG A 580 8.86 -18.63 16.24
N SER A 581 8.44 -18.44 14.98
CA SER A 581 8.25 -17.14 14.33
C SER A 581 6.76 -16.89 14.04
N PRO A 582 6.33 -15.62 13.84
CA PRO A 582 4.94 -15.33 13.46
C PRO A 582 4.51 -16.02 12.15
N VAL A 583 5.39 -16.03 11.15
CA VAL A 583 5.13 -16.64 9.83
C VAL A 583 4.97 -18.17 9.95
N ALA A 584 5.93 -18.85 10.58
CA ALA A 584 5.87 -20.31 10.75
C ALA A 584 4.61 -20.75 11.53
N LEU A 585 4.21 -19.97 12.54
CA LEU A 585 2.98 -20.23 13.28
C LEU A 585 1.72 -20.03 12.45
N CYS A 586 1.70 -19.05 11.53
CA CYS A 586 0.58 -18.90 10.58
C CYS A 586 0.50 -20.09 9.64
N VAL A 587 1.63 -20.57 9.10
CA VAL A 587 1.70 -21.75 8.23
C VAL A 587 1.20 -22.99 8.96
N GLN A 588 1.71 -23.28 10.15
CA GLN A 588 1.25 -24.42 10.93
C GLN A 588 -0.24 -24.34 11.31
N LEU A 589 -0.74 -23.15 11.67
CA LEU A 589 -2.17 -22.95 11.92
C LEU A 589 -3.01 -23.16 10.66
N ALA A 590 -2.49 -22.78 9.50
CA ALA A 590 -3.16 -22.98 8.24
C ALA A 590 -3.24 -24.47 7.88
N ASP A 591 -2.17 -25.23 8.04
CA ASP A 591 -2.15 -26.68 7.82
C ASP A 591 -3.15 -27.40 8.74
N GLU A 592 -3.15 -27.06 10.04
CA GLU A 592 -4.06 -27.65 11.03
C GLU A 592 -5.54 -27.34 10.74
N LEU A 593 -5.83 -26.21 10.10
CA LEU A 593 -7.19 -25.75 9.81
C LEU A 593 -7.61 -25.99 8.35
N GLY A 594 -6.73 -26.56 7.51
CA GLY A 594 -6.96 -26.78 6.09
C GLY A 594 -7.13 -25.48 5.29
N ILE A 595 -6.32 -24.46 5.60
CA ILE A 595 -6.37 -23.13 4.99
C ILE A 595 -5.22 -23.00 3.99
N ASP A 596 -5.53 -22.48 2.80
CA ASP A 596 -4.52 -22.14 1.82
C ASP A 596 -4.04 -20.68 2.03
N LEU A 597 -2.78 -20.51 2.45
CA LEU A 597 -2.15 -19.19 2.61
C LEU A 597 -1.52 -18.64 1.33
N SER A 598 -1.50 -19.42 0.25
CA SER A 598 -1.06 -18.93 -1.05
C SER A 598 -2.09 -18.01 -1.72
N GLN A 599 -3.35 -18.00 -1.26
CA GLN A 599 -4.38 -17.15 -1.84
C GLN A 599 -4.41 -15.76 -1.20
N SER A 600 -4.63 -14.72 -2.02
CA SER A 600 -4.87 -13.37 -1.51
C SER A 600 -6.22 -13.28 -0.79
N LEU A 601 -6.38 -12.36 0.16
CA LEU A 601 -7.69 -12.15 0.81
C LEU A 601 -8.80 -11.81 -0.19
N THR A 602 -8.44 -11.16 -1.31
CA THR A 602 -9.35 -10.87 -2.42
C THR A 602 -9.77 -12.15 -3.14
N SER A 603 -8.83 -13.05 -3.42
CA SER A 603 -9.10 -14.33 -4.08
C SER A 603 -9.91 -15.28 -3.18
N ILE A 604 -9.58 -15.35 -1.88
CA ILE A 604 -10.38 -16.12 -0.92
C ILE A 604 -11.81 -15.57 -0.88
N ALA A 605 -12.00 -14.25 -0.95
CA ALA A 605 -13.32 -13.64 -0.99
C ALA A 605 -14.10 -13.98 -2.27
N ALA A 606 -13.47 -13.91 -3.44
CA ALA A 606 -14.11 -14.28 -4.70
C ALA A 606 -14.52 -15.76 -4.76
N ASP A 607 -13.68 -16.67 -4.25
CA ASP A 607 -14.03 -18.08 -4.15
C ASP A 607 -15.16 -18.32 -3.13
N GLY A 608 -15.18 -17.55 -2.05
CA GLY A 608 -16.27 -17.55 -1.07
C GLY A 608 -17.61 -17.11 -1.67
N ASP A 609 -17.60 -16.05 -2.47
CA ASP A 609 -18.78 -15.50 -3.15
C ASP A 609 -19.34 -16.46 -4.21
N ARG A 610 -18.49 -17.03 -5.07
CA ARG A 610 -18.89 -18.05 -6.07
C ARG A 610 -19.56 -19.27 -5.42
N ARG A 611 -19.03 -19.73 -4.29
CA ARG A 611 -19.63 -20.85 -3.53
C ARG A 611 -20.98 -20.49 -2.92
N MET A 612 -21.27 -19.21 -2.71
CA MET A 612 -22.59 -18.74 -2.30
C MET A 612 -23.58 -18.83 -3.46
N GLY A 613 -23.20 -18.37 -4.65
CA GLY A 613 -24.06 -18.42 -5.85
C GLY A 613 -24.45 -19.84 -6.29
N ASN A 614 -23.54 -20.81 -6.21
CA ASN A 614 -23.81 -22.19 -6.62
C ASN A 614 -24.68 -23.02 -5.66
N ARG A 615 -24.95 -22.53 -4.43
CA ARG A 615 -25.76 -23.29 -3.45
C ARG A 615 -27.26 -23.21 -3.70
N ASP A 616 -27.71 -22.28 -4.53
CA ASP A 616 -29.13 -22.07 -4.84
C ASP A 616 -29.65 -23.02 -5.96
N ASP A 617 -28.79 -23.83 -6.61
CA ASP A 617 -29.17 -24.77 -7.67
C ASP A 617 -29.34 -26.24 -7.22
N ASP A 618 -28.95 -26.60 -5.99
CA ASP A 618 -28.92 -28.00 -5.52
C ASP A 618 -29.99 -28.35 -4.45
N ASP A 619 -30.86 -27.41 -4.06
CA ASP A 619 -31.90 -27.60 -3.02
C ASP A 619 -33.34 -27.44 -3.57
N ASP A 620 -33.60 -27.85 -4.82
CA ASP A 620 -34.95 -28.00 -5.41
C ASP A 620 -35.43 -29.46 -5.51
#